data_AF-A0A529N615-F1
#
_entry.id   AF-A0A529N615-F1
#
_cell.length_a   1.000
_cell.length_b   1.000
_cell.length_c   1.000
_cell.angle_alpha   90.00
_cell.angle_beta   90.00
_cell.angle_gamma   90.00
#
_symmetry.space_group_name_H-M   'P 1'
#
loop_
_entity.id
_entity.type
_entity.pdbx_description
1 polymer ?
#
loop_
_entity_poly.entity_id
_entity_poly.type
_entity_poly.pdbx_seq_one_letter_code
_entity_poly.pdbx_strand_id
1 'polypeptide(L)' 'PPMKLVREGVFDETILRIMSTNVRKPDLNIGDIKALVGALNTGERKIQAMVRKFGKAGFIEGVAALLDHA' A
#
# COMPACT_ATOMS: atom_id res chain seq x y z
N PRO A 1 -12.34 0.13 -12.00
CA PRO A 1 -12.40 1.37 -11.18
C PRO A 1 -11.60 1.17 -9.89
N PRO A 2 -11.09 2.23 -9.22
CA PRO A 2 -10.47 2.13 -7.90
C PRO A 2 -11.45 1.58 -6.87
N MET A 3 -11.02 0.59 -6.06
CA MET A 3 -11.83 -0.05 -5.01
C MET A 3 -10.97 -0.27 -3.77
N LYS A 4 -11.59 -0.24 -2.58
CA LYS A 4 -10.89 -0.46 -1.31
C LYS A 4 -10.76 -1.97 -1.03
N LEU A 5 -9.59 -2.53 -1.31
CA LEU A 5 -9.32 -3.97 -1.19
C LEU A 5 -9.08 -4.45 0.25
N VAL A 6 -8.52 -3.59 1.10
CA VAL A 6 -8.21 -3.88 2.51
C VAL A 6 -8.78 -2.77 3.38
N ARG A 7 -9.48 -3.15 4.44
CA ARG A 7 -10.01 -2.24 5.46
C ARG A 7 -9.51 -2.70 6.82
N GLU A 8 -8.76 -1.83 7.49
CA GLU A 8 -8.24 -2.12 8.85
C GLU A 8 -7.45 -3.44 8.92
N GLY A 9 -6.69 -3.73 7.86
CA GLY A 9 -5.91 -4.96 7.73
C GLY A 9 -6.70 -6.19 7.27
N VAL A 10 -8.03 -6.09 7.13
CA VAL A 10 -8.90 -7.19 6.68
C VAL A 10 -9.21 -7.03 5.18
N PHE A 11 -9.04 -8.12 4.42
CA PHE A 11 -9.38 -8.14 3.01
C PHE A 11 -10.89 -8.16 2.78
N ASP A 12 -11.36 -7.47 1.75
CA ASP A 12 -12.71 -7.63 1.25
C ASP A 12 -12.80 -8.91 0.41
N GLU A 13 -13.42 -9.94 0.98
CA GLU A 13 -13.57 -11.26 0.35
C GLU A 13 -14.40 -11.20 -0.94
N THR A 14 -15.36 -10.27 -1.04
CA THR A 14 -16.19 -10.13 -2.24
C THR A 14 -15.35 -9.60 -3.39
N ILE A 15 -14.53 -8.58 -3.14
CA ILE A 15 -13.61 -8.04 -4.15
C ILE A 15 -12.56 -9.10 -4.53
N LEU A 16 -11.97 -9.80 -3.55
CA LEU A 16 -11.00 -10.87 -3.84
C LEU A 16 -11.59 -11.96 -4.73
N ARG A 17 -12.83 -12.38 -4.47
CA ARG A 17 -13.55 -13.38 -5.28
C ARG A 17 -13.82 -12.88 -6.70
N ILE A 18 -14.22 -11.63 -6.87
CA ILE A 18 -14.42 -11.02 -8.20
C ILE A 18 -13.09 -11.00 -8.96
N MET A 19 -11.99 -10.62 -8.32
CA MET A 19 -10.67 -10.57 -8.96
C MET A 19 -10.18 -11.96 -9.36
N SER A 20 -10.30 -12.96 -8.46
CA SER A 20 -9.82 -14.31 -8.71
C SER A 20 -10.61 -15.06 -9.78
N THR A 21 -11.90 -14.75 -9.96
CA THR A 21 -12.76 -15.38 -10.99
C THR A 21 -12.41 -14.89 -12.40
N ASN A 22 -11.81 -13.71 -12.54
CA ASN A 22 -11.51 -13.09 -13.83
C ASN A 22 -10.07 -13.31 -14.32
N VAL A 23 -9.30 -14.20 -13.67
CA VAL A 23 -7.89 -14.45 -14.00
C VAL A 23 -7.60 -15.93 -14.24
N ARG A 24 -6.58 -16.21 -15.06
CA ARG A 24 -6.20 -17.59 -15.44
C ARG A 24 -5.49 -18.37 -14.33
N LYS A 25 -4.85 -17.67 -13.38
CA LYS A 25 -4.07 -18.23 -12.28
C LYS A 25 -4.42 -17.53 -10.96
N PRO A 26 -5.58 -17.87 -10.35
CA PRO A 26 -6.10 -17.16 -9.17
C PRO A 26 -5.16 -17.20 -7.97
N ASP A 27 -4.52 -18.34 -7.69
CA ASP A 27 -3.63 -18.48 -6.53
C ASP A 27 -2.39 -17.58 -6.61
N LEU A 28 -1.81 -17.48 -7.81
CA LEU A 28 -0.67 -16.60 -8.08
C LEU A 28 -1.10 -15.13 -7.90
N ASN A 29 -2.26 -14.76 -8.45
CA ASN A 29 -2.77 -13.40 -8.34
C ASN A 29 -3.04 -12.99 -6.88
N ILE A 30 -3.60 -13.89 -6.07
CA ILE A 30 -3.79 -13.67 -4.63
C ILE A 30 -2.42 -13.53 -3.93
N GLY A 31 -1.43 -14.32 -4.32
CA GLY A 31 -0.05 -14.19 -3.83
C GLY A 31 0.53 -12.80 -4.07
N ASP A 32 0.41 -12.30 -5.30
CA ASP A 32 0.89 -10.96 -5.68
C ASP A 32 0.16 -9.86 -4.91
N ILE A 33 -1.17 -9.97 -4.75
CA ILE A 33 -1.97 -9.02 -3.95
C ILE A 33 -1.46 -8.95 -2.51
N LYS A 34 -1.22 -10.11 -1.88
CA LYS A 34 -0.68 -10.17 -0.51
C LYS A 34 0.72 -9.56 -0.42
N ALA A 35 1.57 -9.80 -1.42
CA ALA A 35 2.91 -9.21 -1.49
C ALA A 35 2.85 -7.68 -1.61
N LEU A 36 1.96 -7.14 -2.45
CA LEU A 36 1.74 -5.69 -2.58
C LEU A 36 1.26 -5.07 -1.26
N VAL A 37 0.31 -5.70 -0.55
CA VAL A 37 -0.11 -5.25 0.78
C VAL A 37 1.06 -5.28 1.78
N GLY A 38 1.90 -6.32 1.74
CA GLY A 38 3.11 -6.40 2.56
C GLY A 38 4.11 -5.27 2.29
N ALA A 39 4.28 -4.89 1.02
CA ALA A 39 5.12 -3.76 0.62
C ALA A 39 4.55 -2.43 1.14
N LEU A 40 3.24 -2.21 1.02
CA LEU A 40 2.56 -1.03 1.56
C LEU A 40 2.72 -0.91 3.08
N ASN A 41 2.51 -2.01 3.82
CA ASN A 41 2.71 -2.03 5.28
C ASN A 41 4.16 -1.70 5.67
N THR A 42 5.13 -2.14 4.86
CA THR A 42 6.54 -1.80 5.06
C THR A 42 6.81 -0.32 4.79
N GLY A 43 6.24 0.23 3.71
CA GLY A 43 6.28 1.65 3.40
C GLY A 43 5.69 2.50 4.52
N GLU A 44 4.51 2.16 5.01
CA GLU A 44 3.84 2.85 6.12
C GLU A 44 4.75 2.94 7.36
N ARG A 45 5.33 1.81 7.79
CA ARG A 45 6.24 1.78 8.95
C ARG A 45 7.44 2.72 8.76
N LYS A 46 8.00 2.77 7.55
CA LYS A 46 9.11 3.67 7.22
C LYS A 46 8.70 5.13 7.25
N ILE A 47 7.54 5.48 6.69
CA ILE A 47 7.00 6.84 6.74
C ILE A 47 6.75 7.26 8.19
N GLN A 48 6.10 6.41 9.00
CA GLN A 48 5.89 6.72 10.41
C GLN A 48 7.21 6.91 11.17
N ALA A 49 8.24 6.10 10.86
CA ALA A 49 9.57 6.27 11.45
C ALA A 49 10.22 7.60 11.06
N MET A 50 10.10 8.01 9.79
CA MET A 50 10.56 9.32 9.31
C MET A 50 9.85 10.46 10.05
N VAL A 51 8.51 10.40 10.15
CA VAL A 51 7.72 11.41 10.88
C VAL A 51 8.11 11.47 12.36
N ARG A 52 8.34 10.33 13.02
CA ARG A 52 8.85 10.31 14.41
C ARG A 52 10.24 10.95 14.54
N LYS A 53 11.10 10.78 13.54
CA LYS A 53 12.47 11.29 13.55
C LYS A 53 12.56 12.79 13.24
N PHE A 54 11.80 13.27 12.26
CA PHE A 54 11.93 14.63 11.72
C PHE A 54 10.78 15.56 12.12
N GLY A 55 9.75 15.02 12.77
CA GLY A 55 8.49 15.73 12.98
C GLY A 55 7.69 15.87 11.68
N LYS A 56 6.43 16.31 11.81
CA LYS A 56 5.52 16.48 10.66
C LYS A 56 6.04 17.52 9.67
N ALA A 57 6.49 18.68 10.15
CA ALA A 57 6.93 19.78 9.29
C ALA A 57 8.17 19.38 8.48
N GLY A 58 9.22 18.88 9.14
CA GLY A 58 10.45 18.46 8.47
C GLY A 58 10.24 17.31 7.47
N PHE A 59 9.30 16.38 7.74
CA PHE A 59 8.95 15.35 6.78
C PHE A 59 8.28 15.94 5.52
N ILE A 60 7.31 16.85 5.67
CA ILE A 60 6.62 17.46 4.53
C ILE A 60 7.57 18.31 3.68
N GLU A 61 8.42 19.11 4.33
CA GLU A 61 9.45 19.91 3.64
C GLU A 61 10.42 19.03 2.87
N GLY A 62 10.90 17.94 3.48
CA GLY A 62 11.78 16.98 2.81
C GLY A 62 11.14 16.29 1.61
N VAL A 63 9.85 15.92 1.70
CA VAL A 63 9.13 15.34 0.56
C VAL A 63 8.95 16.35 -0.56
N ALA A 64 8.59 17.60 -0.25
CA ALA A 64 8.45 18.66 -1.25
C ALA A 64 9.78 18.91 -1.98
N ALA A 65 10.88 19.04 -1.24
CA ALA A 65 12.21 19.21 -1.83
C ALA A 65 12.60 18.04 -2.75
N LEU A 66 12.30 16.79 -2.36
CA LEU A 66 12.57 15.62 -3.21
C LEU A 66 11.75 15.61 -4.51
N LEU A 67 10.50 16.07 -4.46
CA LEU A 67 9.63 16.17 -5.64
C LEU A 67 10.07 17.29 -6.59
N ASP A 68 10.53 18.42 -6.05
CA ASP A 68 11.01 19.56 -6.85
C ASP A 68 12.34 19.27 -7.57
N HIS A 69 13.10 18.28 -7.09
CA HIS A 69 14.36 17.83 -7.69
C HIS A 69 14.21 16.64 -8.66
N ALA A 70 13.00 16.13 -8.89
CA ALA A 70 12.70 15.00 -9.78
C ALA A 70 12.12 15.47 -11.13
#